data_AF-A0A1G1EAG2-F1
#
_entry.id   AF-A0A1G1EAG2-F1
#
_cell.length_a   1.000
_cell.length_b   1.000
_cell.length_c   1.000
_cell.angle_alpha   90.00
_cell.angle_beta   90.00
_cell.angle_gamma   90.00
#
_symmetry.space_group_name_H-M   'P 1'
#
loop_
_entity.id
_entity.type
_entity.pdbx_description
1 polymer ?
#
loop_
_entity_poly.entity_id
_entity_poly.type
_entity_poly.pdbx_seq_one_letter_code
_entity_poly.pdbx_strand_id
1 'polypeptide(L)'
;MPKTFAPLTGKHQFFSFVQWYQPLKKRLAAVPPLQPGGNKPITMDFERQLKALLYFHLEEHKSGRRLLQDLQEDAFACKQIAPPEGIKKSAFFEAINHRGLEEMMSLFHQLYADAAHALPKKHAQNAYRLVGCHVGAKKLWLAANRFDLPAEDIAAIYKLRWDIENFFGWWKRHLKAYHLIARTQYGLMAQILAGLIAYLLLAIYCHNEFNENVSIKRVRQLRNHIKPQKSCYPQISQISTD
;
A
#
# COMPACT_ATOMS: atom_id res chain seq x y z
N MET A 1 23.21 -9.37 12.75
CA MET A 1 23.89 -8.12 13.15
C MET A 1 22.85 -7.04 13.36
N PRO A 2 22.94 -6.22 14.43
CA PRO A 2 22.00 -5.13 14.61
C PRO A 2 22.31 -4.07 13.55
N LYS A 3 21.40 -3.85 12.60
CA LYS A 3 21.43 -2.64 11.76
C LYS A 3 21.18 -1.47 12.71
N THR A 4 22.21 -0.68 12.97
CA THR A 4 22.14 0.51 13.82
C THR A 4 21.04 1.42 13.27
N PHE A 5 20.04 1.74 14.09
CA PHE A 5 18.94 2.59 13.67
C PHE A 5 19.43 4.04 13.59
N ALA A 6 19.62 4.54 12.37
CA ALA A 6 19.96 5.94 12.13
C ALA A 6 18.68 6.80 12.12
N PRO A 7 18.57 7.82 12.99
CA PRO A 7 17.51 8.82 12.88
C PRO A 7 17.62 9.58 11.55
N LEU A 8 16.51 10.19 11.10
CA LEU A 8 16.52 11.07 9.92
C LEU A 8 17.45 12.26 10.19
N THR A 9 18.54 12.38 9.45
CA THR A 9 19.51 13.49 9.57
C THR A 9 19.84 14.07 8.19
N GLY A 10 20.01 15.39 8.08
CA GLY A 10 20.45 16.05 6.84
C GLY A 10 19.40 16.01 5.71
N LYS A 11 19.79 15.58 4.50
CA LYS A 11 18.94 15.58 3.28
C LYS A 11 17.62 14.78 3.40
N HIS A 12 17.52 13.87 4.38
CA HIS A 12 16.35 13.02 4.61
C HIS A 12 15.45 13.53 5.75
N GLN A 13 15.65 14.76 6.22
CA GLN A 13 14.89 15.35 7.33
C GLN A 13 13.39 15.57 6.99
N PHE A 14 13.00 15.52 5.71
CA PHE A 14 11.62 15.73 5.29
C PHE A 14 11.14 14.57 4.42
N PHE A 15 10.37 13.65 5.01
CA PHE A 15 9.57 12.71 4.23
C PHE A 15 8.50 13.50 3.47
N SER A 16 8.47 13.36 2.15
CA SER A 16 7.44 13.96 1.31
C SER A 16 6.54 12.88 0.74
N PHE A 17 5.23 12.98 1.01
CA PHE A 17 4.24 12.11 0.36
C PHE A 17 4.36 12.15 -1.17
N VAL A 18 4.69 13.33 -1.72
CA VAL A 18 4.92 13.50 -3.16
C VAL A 18 6.10 12.65 -3.62
N GLN A 19 7.22 12.63 -2.87
CA GLN A 19 8.38 11.79 -3.16
C GLN A 19 8.06 10.30 -3.04
N TRP A 20 7.41 9.90 -1.95
CA TRP A 20 6.97 8.53 -1.70
C TRP A 20 6.02 8.01 -2.78
N TYR A 21 5.18 8.87 -3.33
CA TYR A 21 4.23 8.56 -4.40
C TYR A 21 4.85 8.54 -5.81
N GLN A 22 6.02 9.15 -6.02
CA GLN A 22 6.64 9.26 -7.36
C GLN A 22 6.77 7.93 -8.12
N PRO A 23 7.10 6.78 -7.48
CA PRO A 23 7.18 5.51 -8.20
C PRO A 23 5.88 5.11 -8.90
N LEU A 24 4.72 5.59 -8.43
CA LEU A 24 3.43 5.36 -9.09
C LEU A 24 3.13 6.40 -10.17
N LYS A 25 3.56 7.65 -10.00
CA LYS A 25 3.19 8.76 -10.89
C LYS A 25 3.51 8.47 -12.36
N LYS A 26 4.66 7.84 -12.64
CA LYS A 26 5.04 7.45 -14.00
C LYS A 26 4.17 6.33 -14.58
N ARG A 27 3.64 5.44 -13.72
CA ARG A 27 2.83 4.29 -14.12
C ARG A 27 1.36 4.63 -14.27
N LEU A 28 0.87 5.60 -13.49
CA LEU A 28 -0.49 6.12 -13.59
C LEU A 28 -0.83 6.65 -14.98
N ALA A 29 0.15 7.21 -15.70
CA ALA A 29 -0.05 7.64 -17.08
C ALA A 29 -0.43 6.50 -18.04
N ALA A 30 -0.07 5.25 -17.70
CA ALA A 30 -0.41 4.06 -18.47
C ALA A 30 -1.69 3.36 -17.99
N VAL A 31 -2.34 3.88 -16.95
CA VAL A 31 -3.59 3.31 -16.41
C VAL A 31 -4.77 4.00 -17.11
N PRO A 32 -5.74 3.23 -17.64
CA PRO A 32 -6.90 3.83 -18.28
C PRO A 32 -7.70 4.69 -17.29
N PRO A 33 -8.31 5.81 -17.74
CA PRO A 33 -9.13 6.63 -16.86
C PRO A 33 -10.44 5.92 -16.51
N LEU A 34 -10.98 6.23 -15.31
CA LEU A 34 -12.28 5.75 -14.88
C LEU A 34 -13.36 6.15 -15.88
N GLN A 35 -14.20 5.18 -16.25
CA GLN A 35 -15.36 5.45 -17.08
C GLN A 35 -16.55 5.90 -16.21
N PRO A 36 -17.28 6.97 -16.59
CA PRO A 36 -18.49 7.36 -15.87
C PRO A 36 -19.54 6.25 -15.97
N GLY A 37 -20.05 5.78 -14.82
CA GLY A 37 -21.16 4.81 -14.79
C GLY A 37 -22.53 5.40 -15.15
N GLY A 38 -22.61 6.71 -15.41
CA GLY A 38 -23.83 7.44 -15.78
C GLY A 38 -23.56 8.92 -16.05
N ASN A 39 -24.60 9.75 -16.18
CA ASN A 39 -24.48 11.16 -16.58
C ASN A 39 -23.85 12.10 -15.55
N LYS A 40 -23.49 11.61 -14.35
CA LYS A 40 -22.87 12.45 -13.32
C LYS A 40 -21.35 12.53 -13.54
N PRO A 41 -20.75 13.73 -13.45
CA PRO A 41 -19.31 13.88 -13.55
C PRO A 41 -18.60 13.13 -12.40
N ILE A 42 -17.46 12.54 -12.72
CA ILE A 42 -16.61 11.83 -11.76
C ILE A 42 -15.97 12.86 -10.83
N THR A 43 -16.49 12.95 -9.60
CA THR A 43 -15.96 13.87 -8.56
C THR A 43 -14.67 13.38 -7.92
N MET A 44 -14.36 12.09 -8.04
CA MET A 44 -13.15 11.45 -7.50
C MET A 44 -12.55 10.57 -8.59
N ASP A 45 -11.50 11.03 -9.25
CA ASP A 45 -10.77 10.22 -10.21
C ASP A 45 -9.97 9.07 -9.55
N PHE A 46 -9.38 8.21 -10.36
CA PHE A 46 -8.61 7.07 -9.87
C PHE A 46 -7.37 7.50 -9.07
N GLU A 47 -6.65 8.55 -9.49
CA GLU A 47 -5.44 9.01 -8.81
C GLU A 47 -5.76 9.46 -7.38
N ARG A 48 -6.83 10.24 -7.23
CA ARG A 48 -7.32 10.77 -5.96
C ARG A 48 -7.88 9.67 -5.08
N GLN A 49 -8.62 8.72 -5.66
CA GLN A 49 -9.09 7.53 -4.96
C GLN A 49 -7.92 6.70 -4.42
N LEU A 50 -6.92 6.43 -5.26
CA LEU A 50 -5.72 5.68 -4.89
C LEU A 50 -4.96 6.41 -3.78
N LYS A 51 -4.71 7.72 -3.91
CA LYS A 51 -4.06 8.51 -2.86
C LYS A 51 -4.84 8.48 -1.54
N ALA A 52 -6.17 8.53 -1.57
CA ALA A 52 -7.00 8.44 -0.38
C ALA A 52 -6.85 7.08 0.33
N LEU A 53 -6.84 5.98 -0.43
CA LEU A 53 -6.60 4.64 0.14
C LEU A 53 -5.15 4.45 0.61
N LEU A 54 -4.17 4.98 -0.10
CA LEU A 54 -2.77 4.96 0.33
C LEU A 54 -2.58 5.75 1.63
N TYR A 55 -3.16 6.94 1.71
CA TYR A 55 -3.17 7.77 2.91
C TYR A 55 -3.91 7.09 4.07
N PHE A 56 -5.03 6.41 3.80
CA PHE A 56 -5.74 5.59 4.78
C PHE A 56 -4.80 4.62 5.51
N HIS A 57 -4.02 3.84 4.74
CA HIS A 57 -3.09 2.86 5.27
C HIS A 57 -1.85 3.50 5.90
N LEU A 58 -1.37 4.59 5.31
CA LEU A 58 -0.19 5.29 5.79
C LEU A 58 -0.45 5.96 7.13
N GLU A 59 -1.56 6.67 7.31
CA GLU A 59 -1.91 7.36 8.58
C GLU A 59 -2.68 6.49 9.59
N GLU A 60 -2.78 5.18 9.36
CA GLU A 60 -3.48 4.23 10.24
C GLU A 60 -4.94 4.61 10.54
N HIS A 61 -5.66 5.15 9.56
CA HIS A 61 -7.07 5.46 9.72
C HIS A 61 -7.87 4.22 10.12
N LYS A 62 -8.89 4.44 10.97
CA LYS A 62 -9.78 3.38 11.46
C LYS A 62 -11.18 3.44 10.88
N SER A 63 -11.53 4.55 10.21
CA SER A 63 -12.85 4.74 9.62
C SER A 63 -12.82 5.64 8.39
N GLY A 64 -13.71 5.35 7.43
CA GLY A 64 -13.86 6.16 6.22
C GLY A 64 -14.42 7.54 6.51
N ARG A 65 -15.19 7.70 7.60
CA ARG A 65 -15.66 9.01 8.07
C ARG A 65 -14.50 9.89 8.52
N ARG A 66 -13.56 9.33 9.27
CA ARG A 66 -12.37 10.09 9.71
C ARG A 66 -11.47 10.44 8.54
N LEU A 67 -11.27 9.51 7.59
CA LEU A 67 -10.58 9.82 6.35
C LEU A 67 -11.25 10.96 5.58
N LEU A 68 -12.58 10.88 5.39
CA LEU A 68 -13.32 11.93 4.70
C LEU A 68 -13.21 13.28 5.41
N GLN A 69 -13.24 13.30 6.75
CA GLN A 69 -13.02 14.51 7.53
C GLN A 69 -11.64 15.09 7.26
N ASP A 70 -10.59 14.28 7.30
CA ASP A 70 -9.24 14.76 7.02
C ASP A 70 -9.12 15.27 5.57
N LEU A 71 -9.73 14.61 4.58
CA LEU A 71 -9.79 15.12 3.20
C LEU A 71 -10.48 16.50 3.08
N GLN A 72 -11.33 16.88 4.04
CA GLN A 72 -12.06 18.15 4.06
C GLN A 72 -11.36 19.23 4.91
N GLU A 73 -10.73 18.83 6.02
CA GLU A 73 -10.26 19.75 7.06
C GLU A 73 -8.73 19.82 7.16
N ASP A 74 -8.01 18.76 6.79
CA ASP A 74 -6.56 18.73 6.87
C ASP A 74 -5.94 19.42 5.63
N ALA A 75 -5.11 20.45 5.87
CA ALA A 75 -4.54 21.26 4.81
C ALA A 75 -3.69 20.45 3.81
N PHE A 76 -2.98 19.43 4.31
CA PHE A 76 -2.19 18.55 3.47
C PHE A 76 -3.10 17.64 2.64
N ALA A 77 -4.05 16.96 3.28
CA ALA A 77 -4.94 16.02 2.62
C ALA A 77 -5.86 16.71 1.60
N CYS A 78 -6.40 17.89 1.93
CA CYS A 78 -7.18 18.72 1.03
C CYS A 78 -6.37 19.10 -0.23
N LYS A 79 -5.12 19.56 -0.06
CA LYS A 79 -4.27 20.01 -1.19
C LYS A 79 -3.74 18.85 -2.04
N GLN A 80 -3.30 17.76 -1.41
CA GLN A 80 -2.54 16.70 -2.09
C GLN A 80 -3.40 15.49 -2.49
N ILE A 81 -4.53 15.28 -1.83
CA ILE A 81 -5.31 14.03 -1.93
C ILE A 81 -6.75 14.29 -2.36
N ALA A 82 -7.45 15.24 -1.76
CA ALA A 82 -8.85 15.49 -2.08
C ALA A 82 -9.04 16.05 -3.50
N PRO A 83 -10.24 15.88 -4.11
CA PRO A 83 -10.62 16.60 -5.30
C PRO A 83 -10.63 18.12 -5.06
N PRO A 84 -10.31 18.97 -6.06
CA PRO A 84 -10.24 20.43 -5.89
C PRO A 84 -11.54 21.07 -5.37
N GLU A 85 -12.69 20.56 -5.80
CA GLU A 85 -14.02 21.03 -5.38
C GLU A 85 -14.50 20.37 -4.07
N GLY A 86 -13.64 19.56 -3.44
CA GLY A 86 -14.00 18.72 -2.32
C GLY A 86 -14.85 17.51 -2.73
N ILE A 87 -15.32 16.75 -1.74
CA ILE A 87 -16.15 15.56 -1.99
C ILE A 87 -17.23 15.38 -0.92
N LYS A 88 -18.44 15.08 -1.40
CA LYS A 88 -19.59 14.73 -0.54
C LYS A 88 -19.47 13.29 -0.04
N LYS A 89 -19.99 13.04 1.15
CA LYS A 89 -19.95 11.72 1.80
C LYS A 89 -20.45 10.57 0.92
N SER A 90 -21.59 10.75 0.25
CA SER A 90 -22.16 9.71 -0.63
C SER A 90 -21.25 9.41 -1.82
N ALA A 91 -20.72 10.44 -2.49
CA ALA A 91 -19.79 10.29 -3.61
C ALA A 91 -18.48 9.63 -3.19
N PHE A 92 -17.96 9.97 -2.01
CA PHE A 92 -16.77 9.34 -1.44
C PHE A 92 -16.96 7.84 -1.23
N PHE A 93 -18.03 7.44 -0.54
CA PHE A 93 -18.27 6.02 -0.28
C PHE A 93 -18.64 5.26 -1.57
N GLU A 94 -19.35 5.88 -2.52
CA GLU A 94 -19.59 5.27 -3.82
C GLU A 94 -18.27 4.96 -4.54
N ALA A 95 -17.34 5.93 -4.61
CA ALA A 95 -16.02 5.76 -5.21
C ALA A 95 -15.26 4.57 -4.61
N ILE A 96 -15.15 4.56 -3.28
CA ILE A 96 -14.42 3.53 -2.53
C ILE A 96 -15.02 2.13 -2.72
N ASN A 97 -16.33 2.03 -2.97
CA ASN A 97 -17.02 0.76 -3.06
C ASN A 97 -17.16 0.21 -4.49
N HIS A 98 -17.17 1.05 -5.51
CA HIS A 98 -17.62 0.60 -6.83
C HIS A 98 -16.70 1.03 -7.99
N ARG A 99 -15.61 1.75 -7.73
CA ARG A 99 -14.72 2.27 -8.78
C ARG A 99 -13.25 1.95 -8.51
N GLY A 100 -12.42 1.92 -9.55
CA GLY A 100 -10.97 1.90 -9.42
C GLY A 100 -10.29 0.54 -9.23
N LEU A 101 -11.03 -0.58 -9.17
CA LEU A 101 -10.41 -1.90 -9.00
C LEU A 101 -9.64 -2.32 -10.26
N GLU A 102 -10.22 -2.17 -11.44
CA GLU A 102 -9.59 -2.54 -12.71
C GLU A 102 -8.29 -1.75 -12.92
N GLU A 103 -8.34 -0.45 -12.65
CA GLU A 103 -7.19 0.45 -12.70
C GLU A 103 -6.12 0.05 -11.69
N MET A 104 -6.53 -0.30 -10.47
CA MET A 104 -5.61 -0.77 -9.43
C MET A 104 -4.99 -2.12 -9.76
N MET A 105 -5.76 -3.03 -10.34
CA MET A 105 -5.25 -4.31 -10.84
C MET A 105 -4.26 -4.09 -11.98
N SER A 106 -4.55 -3.19 -12.93
CA SER A 106 -3.61 -2.84 -14.01
C SER A 106 -2.30 -2.30 -13.44
N LEU A 107 -2.37 -1.35 -12.50
CA LEU A 107 -1.20 -0.79 -11.82
C LEU A 107 -0.39 -1.87 -11.08
N PHE A 108 -1.07 -2.76 -10.37
CA PHE A 108 -0.43 -3.87 -9.65
C PHE A 108 0.25 -4.85 -10.61
N HIS A 109 -0.41 -5.21 -11.73
CA HIS A 109 0.18 -6.09 -12.74
C HIS A 109 1.44 -5.48 -13.37
N GLN A 110 1.45 -4.16 -13.62
CA GLN A 110 2.66 -3.48 -14.10
C GLN A 110 3.81 -3.55 -13.07
N LEU A 111 3.51 -3.33 -11.79
CA LEU A 111 4.50 -3.48 -10.72
C LEU A 111 5.00 -4.93 -10.62
N TYR A 112 4.10 -5.90 -10.77
CA TYR A 112 4.44 -7.31 -10.77
C TYR A 112 5.29 -7.70 -11.98
N ALA A 113 4.98 -7.22 -13.18
CA ALA A 113 5.72 -7.54 -14.40
C ALA A 113 7.19 -7.12 -14.31
N ASP A 114 7.45 -5.92 -13.77
CA ASP A 114 8.81 -5.44 -13.52
C ASP A 114 9.58 -6.37 -12.57
N ALA A 115 8.90 -6.87 -11.53
CA ALA A 115 9.49 -7.82 -10.60
C ALA A 115 9.61 -9.24 -11.19
N ALA A 116 8.71 -9.63 -12.08
CA ALA A 116 8.62 -10.98 -12.65
C ALA A 116 9.85 -11.33 -13.49
N HIS A 117 10.50 -10.33 -14.11
CA HIS A 117 11.77 -10.53 -14.81
C HIS A 117 12.91 -10.99 -13.87
N ALA A 118 12.83 -10.65 -12.58
CA ALA A 118 13.77 -11.11 -11.56
C ALA A 118 13.35 -12.45 -10.92
N LEU A 119 12.14 -12.95 -11.20
CA LEU A 119 11.65 -14.21 -10.65
C LEU A 119 12.08 -15.40 -11.53
N PRO A 120 12.43 -16.54 -10.91
CA PRO A 120 12.75 -17.75 -11.66
C PRO A 120 11.54 -18.21 -12.47
N LYS A 121 11.79 -18.69 -13.71
CA LYS A 121 10.74 -19.20 -14.61
C LYS A 121 9.93 -20.31 -13.94
N LYS A 122 8.62 -20.35 -14.23
CA LYS A 122 7.72 -21.43 -13.78
C LYS A 122 8.25 -22.76 -14.30
N HIS A 123 8.41 -23.74 -13.40
CA HIS A 123 8.82 -25.09 -13.75
C HIS A 123 7.62 -25.87 -14.29
N ALA A 124 7.70 -26.30 -15.55
CA ALA A 124 6.64 -27.01 -16.26
C ALA A 124 6.63 -28.53 -15.98
N GLN A 125 7.53 -29.02 -15.12
CA GLN A 125 7.60 -30.44 -14.79
C GLN A 125 6.44 -30.84 -13.87
N ASN A 126 5.65 -31.83 -14.32
CA ASN A 126 4.62 -32.50 -13.53
C ASN A 126 5.19 -33.58 -12.59
N ALA A 127 6.51 -33.76 -12.60
CA ALA A 127 7.20 -34.64 -11.66
C ALA A 127 7.51 -33.90 -10.36
N TYR A 128 7.26 -34.57 -9.24
CA TYR A 128 7.55 -34.07 -7.90
C TYR A 128 8.47 -35.05 -7.18
N ARG A 129 9.34 -34.54 -6.30
CA ARG A 129 10.06 -35.36 -5.32
C ARG A 129 9.68 -34.95 -3.90
N LEU A 130 9.81 -35.90 -2.99
CA LEU A 130 9.63 -35.67 -1.56
C LEU A 130 10.98 -35.43 -0.91
N VAL A 131 11.08 -34.34 -0.17
CA VAL A 131 12.24 -33.98 0.64
C VAL A 131 11.86 -34.09 2.11
N GLY A 132 12.48 -35.02 2.83
CA GLY A 132 12.31 -35.16 4.27
C GLY A 132 13.28 -34.23 5.01
N CYS A 133 12.77 -33.44 5.95
CA CYS A 133 13.59 -32.60 6.82
C CYS A 133 13.13 -32.70 8.29
N HIS A 134 14.05 -32.46 9.22
CA HIS A 134 13.76 -32.40 10.64
C HIS A 134 13.73 -30.93 11.09
N VAL A 135 12.62 -30.50 11.69
CA VAL A 135 12.47 -29.17 12.29
C VAL A 135 12.22 -29.35 13.77
N GLY A 136 13.27 -29.19 14.57
CA GLY A 136 13.25 -29.60 15.98
C GLY A 136 13.00 -31.10 16.10
N ALA A 137 12.01 -31.49 16.91
CA ALA A 137 11.61 -32.90 17.07
C ALA A 137 10.62 -33.41 16.01
N LYS A 138 10.16 -32.55 15.08
CA LYS A 138 9.15 -32.91 14.07
C LYS A 138 9.81 -33.25 12.74
N LYS A 139 9.40 -34.38 12.15
CA LYS A 139 9.74 -34.76 10.78
C LYS A 139 8.72 -34.18 9.80
N LEU A 140 9.19 -33.44 8.82
CA LEU A 140 8.37 -32.79 7.79
C LEU A 140 8.74 -33.33 6.41
N TRP A 141 7.74 -33.60 5.58
CA TRP A 141 7.91 -33.98 4.18
C TRP A 141 7.46 -32.85 3.27
N LEU A 142 8.33 -32.44 2.35
CA LEU A 142 8.10 -31.34 1.41
C LEU A 142 8.00 -31.91 0.00
N ALA A 143 6.92 -31.60 -0.71
CA ALA A 143 6.81 -31.89 -2.14
C ALA A 143 7.41 -30.73 -2.95
N ALA A 144 8.35 -31.02 -3.85
CA ALA A 144 9.00 -30.01 -4.68
C ALA A 144 9.18 -30.53 -6.11
N ASN A 145 9.02 -29.65 -7.10
CA ASN A 145 9.33 -29.90 -8.51
C ASN A 145 10.67 -29.26 -8.94
N ARG A 146 11.50 -28.85 -7.98
CA ARG A 146 12.86 -28.32 -8.19
C ARG A 146 13.87 -29.43 -7.96
N PHE A 147 14.31 -30.09 -9.03
CA PHE A 147 15.31 -31.16 -8.98
C PHE A 147 16.76 -30.65 -9.02
N ASP A 148 16.93 -29.41 -9.49
CA ASP A 148 18.19 -28.69 -9.62
C ASP A 148 18.78 -28.20 -8.28
N LEU A 149 17.95 -28.13 -7.24
CA LEU A 149 18.38 -27.72 -5.91
C LEU A 149 18.74 -28.94 -5.04
N PRO A 150 19.62 -28.83 -4.05
CA PRO A 150 19.74 -29.84 -3.01
C PRO A 150 18.53 -29.83 -2.06
N ALA A 151 18.38 -30.92 -1.29
CA ALA A 151 17.33 -31.05 -0.27
C ALA A 151 17.39 -29.93 0.79
N GLU A 152 18.61 -29.51 1.15
CA GLU A 152 18.89 -28.44 2.12
C GLU A 152 18.33 -27.09 1.65
N ASP A 153 18.57 -26.74 0.39
CA ASP A 153 18.06 -25.49 -0.20
C ASP A 153 16.53 -25.50 -0.31
N ILE A 154 15.92 -26.65 -0.63
CA ILE A 154 14.45 -26.77 -0.62
C ILE A 154 13.90 -26.52 0.79
N ALA A 155 14.54 -27.11 1.81
CA ALA A 155 14.14 -26.88 3.20
C ALA A 155 14.35 -25.41 3.61
N ALA A 156 15.44 -24.77 3.17
CA ALA A 156 15.71 -23.35 3.41
C ALA A 156 14.67 -22.45 2.72
N ILE A 157 14.33 -22.70 1.46
CA ILE A 157 13.28 -21.99 0.73
C ILE A 157 11.92 -22.18 1.43
N TYR A 158 11.61 -23.39 1.88
CA TYR A 158 10.37 -23.63 2.62
C TYR A 158 10.31 -22.83 3.94
N LYS A 159 11.45 -22.54 4.59
CA LYS A 159 11.48 -21.65 5.75
C LYS A 159 11.06 -20.22 5.40
N LEU A 160 11.31 -19.73 4.18
CA LEU A 160 10.86 -18.40 3.74
C LEU A 160 9.33 -18.26 3.74
N ARG A 161 8.57 -19.36 3.79
CA ARG A 161 7.12 -19.34 4.02
C ARG A 161 6.75 -18.60 5.31
N TRP A 162 7.57 -18.72 6.36
CA TRP A 162 7.38 -17.99 7.62
C TRP A 162 7.57 -16.49 7.44
N ASP A 163 8.46 -16.06 6.53
CA ASP A 163 8.66 -14.64 6.27
C ASP A 163 7.42 -14.00 5.66
N ILE A 164 6.66 -14.74 4.84
CA ILE A 164 5.36 -14.31 4.31
C ILE A 164 4.35 -14.16 5.45
N GLU A 165 4.29 -15.10 6.40
CA GLU A 165 3.41 -14.99 7.56
C GLU A 165 3.77 -13.78 8.44
N ASN A 166 5.07 -13.57 8.68
CA ASN A 166 5.60 -12.42 9.40
C ASN A 166 5.25 -11.11 8.67
N PHE A 167 5.41 -11.07 7.35
CA PHE A 167 5.00 -9.95 6.50
C PHE A 167 3.51 -9.65 6.67
N PHE A 168 2.64 -10.63 6.47
CA PHE A 168 1.20 -10.41 6.60
C PHE A 168 0.80 -10.04 8.03
N GLY A 169 1.45 -10.61 9.05
CA GLY A 169 1.25 -10.23 10.45
C GLY A 169 1.63 -8.76 10.70
N TRP A 170 2.77 -8.33 10.17
CA TRP A 170 3.23 -6.94 10.25
C TRP A 170 2.29 -6.00 9.49
N TRP A 171 1.94 -6.33 8.24
CA TRP A 171 1.09 -5.54 7.35
C TRP A 171 -0.28 -5.29 7.96
N LYS A 172 -0.92 -6.36 8.45
CA LYS A 172 -2.21 -6.27 9.15
C LYS A 172 -2.17 -5.37 10.38
N ARG A 173 -1.11 -5.47 11.19
CA ARG A 173 -0.97 -4.72 12.45
C ARG A 173 -0.64 -3.24 12.23
N HIS A 174 0.24 -2.94 11.28
CA HIS A 174 0.90 -1.63 11.16
C HIS A 174 0.39 -0.78 10.00
N LEU A 175 -0.23 -1.37 8.97
CA LEU A 175 -0.94 -0.63 7.91
C LEU A 175 -2.46 -0.70 8.05
N LYS A 176 -2.97 -1.18 9.20
CA LYS A 176 -4.41 -1.24 9.52
C LYS A 176 -5.26 -1.93 8.47
N ALA A 177 -4.74 -2.98 7.82
CA ALA A 177 -5.47 -3.70 6.79
C ALA A 177 -6.80 -4.33 7.26
N TYR A 178 -7.02 -4.48 8.57
CA TYR A 178 -8.30 -4.92 9.15
C TYR A 178 -9.37 -3.82 9.22
N HIS A 179 -8.99 -2.55 9.15
CA HIS A 179 -9.96 -1.46 9.15
C HIS A 179 -10.50 -1.26 7.74
N LEU A 180 -11.58 -1.96 7.43
CA LEU A 180 -12.24 -1.91 6.13
C LEU A 180 -13.25 -0.76 6.08
N ILE A 181 -13.16 0.07 5.05
CA ILE A 181 -14.11 1.17 4.79
C ILE A 181 -15.00 0.87 3.58
N ALA A 182 -14.57 -0.03 2.72
CA ALA A 182 -15.40 -0.66 1.72
C ALA A 182 -16.36 -1.68 2.34
N ARG A 183 -17.49 -1.88 1.67
CA ARG A 183 -18.65 -2.71 2.02
C ARG A 183 -19.08 -3.64 0.87
N THR A 184 -18.40 -3.55 -0.26
CA THR A 184 -18.58 -4.42 -1.43
C THR A 184 -17.34 -5.29 -1.61
N GLN A 185 -17.50 -6.44 -2.26
CA GLN A 185 -16.36 -7.30 -2.62
C GLN A 185 -15.35 -6.53 -3.49
N TYR A 186 -15.85 -5.77 -4.46
CA TYR A 186 -15.06 -4.94 -5.35
C TYR A 186 -14.21 -3.92 -4.58
N GLY A 187 -14.84 -3.10 -3.73
CA GLY A 187 -14.14 -2.08 -2.96
C GLY A 187 -13.19 -2.68 -1.92
N LEU A 188 -13.52 -3.85 -1.38
CA LEU A 188 -12.65 -4.59 -0.47
C LEU A 188 -11.35 -5.01 -1.17
N MET A 189 -11.46 -5.54 -2.40
CA MET A 189 -10.29 -5.91 -3.20
C MET A 189 -9.42 -4.68 -3.50
N ALA A 190 -10.04 -3.56 -3.89
CA ALA A 190 -9.32 -2.31 -4.14
C ALA A 190 -8.63 -1.80 -2.86
N GLN A 191 -9.30 -1.82 -1.71
CA GLN A 191 -8.69 -1.40 -0.45
C GLN A 191 -7.51 -2.30 -0.05
N ILE A 192 -7.62 -3.62 -0.18
CA ILE A 192 -6.53 -4.57 0.13
C ILE A 192 -5.33 -4.34 -0.80
N LEU A 193 -5.57 -4.18 -2.10
CA LEU A 193 -4.53 -3.90 -3.09
C LEU A 193 -3.83 -2.57 -2.78
N ALA A 194 -4.57 -1.52 -2.43
CA ALA A 194 -3.99 -0.24 -2.02
C ALA A 194 -3.09 -0.40 -0.79
N GLY A 195 -3.49 -1.22 0.19
CA GLY A 195 -2.65 -1.54 1.35
C GLY A 195 -1.35 -2.26 0.99
N LEU A 196 -1.38 -3.17 0.00
CA LEU A 196 -0.17 -3.82 -0.51
C LEU A 196 0.72 -2.83 -1.27
N ILE A 197 0.13 -1.99 -2.12
CA ILE A 197 0.85 -0.92 -2.84
C ILE A 197 1.51 0.04 -1.84
N ALA A 198 0.81 0.44 -0.78
CA ALA A 198 1.38 1.29 0.27
C ALA A 198 2.63 0.66 0.90
N TYR A 199 2.61 -0.66 1.17
CA TYR A 199 3.79 -1.37 1.67
C TYR A 199 4.93 -1.38 0.64
N LEU A 200 4.64 -1.67 -0.62
CA LEU A 200 5.65 -1.68 -1.69
C LEU A 200 6.33 -0.31 -1.83
N LEU A 201 5.55 0.78 -1.77
CA LEU A 201 6.11 2.12 -1.78
C LEU A 201 6.97 2.42 -0.56
N LEU A 202 6.55 1.98 0.63
CA LEU A 202 7.38 2.09 1.84
C LEU A 202 8.69 1.30 1.69
N ALA A 203 8.65 0.10 1.08
CA ALA A 203 9.83 -0.71 0.84
C ALA A 203 10.80 -0.06 -0.14
N ILE A 204 10.29 0.44 -1.27
CA ILE A 204 11.08 1.17 -2.27
C ILE A 204 11.72 2.42 -1.64
N TYR A 205 10.93 3.21 -0.90
CA TYR A 205 11.43 4.42 -0.25
C TYR A 205 12.49 4.11 0.82
N CYS A 206 12.25 3.11 1.68
CA CYS A 206 13.22 2.72 2.72
C CYS A 206 14.52 2.19 2.12
N HIS A 207 14.43 1.47 1.00
CA HIS A 207 15.60 0.96 0.29
C HIS A 207 16.39 2.10 -0.38
N ASN A 208 15.73 2.97 -1.13
CA ASN A 208 16.41 4.03 -1.89
C ASN A 208 17.01 5.12 -0.99
N GLU A 209 16.30 5.53 0.07
CA GLU A 209 16.72 6.65 0.90
C GLU A 209 17.64 6.24 2.06
N PHE A 210 17.52 5.00 2.54
CA PHE A 210 18.22 4.57 3.75
C PHE A 210 18.93 3.22 3.62
N ASN A 211 18.78 2.52 2.49
CA ASN A 211 19.28 1.17 2.28
C ASN A 211 18.82 0.18 3.39
N GLU A 212 17.60 0.38 3.88
CA GLU A 212 17.01 -0.37 4.99
C GLU A 212 15.73 -1.10 4.58
N ASN A 213 15.41 -2.18 5.29
CA ASN A 213 14.10 -2.82 5.18
C ASN A 213 13.05 -1.99 5.92
N VAL A 214 11.77 -2.15 5.53
CA VAL A 214 10.66 -1.51 6.24
C VAL A 214 10.65 -1.92 7.71
N SER A 215 10.72 -0.93 8.60
CA SER A 215 10.62 -1.14 10.05
C SER A 215 9.54 -0.25 10.65
N ILE A 216 8.89 -0.69 11.72
CA ILE A 216 7.85 0.12 12.39
C ILE A 216 8.41 1.44 12.94
N LYS A 217 9.68 1.44 13.38
CA LYS A 217 10.35 2.65 13.87
C LYS A 217 10.48 3.67 12.74
N ARG A 218 10.94 3.23 11.56
CA ARG A 218 11.05 4.09 10.37
C ARG A 218 9.68 4.58 9.92
N VAL A 219 8.70 3.69 9.79
CA VAL A 219 7.33 4.08 9.38
C VAL A 219 6.73 5.13 10.32
N ARG A 220 6.88 4.97 11.64
CA ARG A 220 6.45 5.98 12.62
C ARG A 220 7.19 7.32 12.46
N GLN A 221 8.49 7.29 12.17
CA GLN A 221 9.24 8.51 11.84
C GLN A 221 8.68 9.16 10.57
N LEU A 222 8.48 8.42 9.49
CA LEU A 222 7.95 8.97 8.23
C LEU A 222 6.58 9.65 8.45
N ARG A 223 5.67 9.00 9.18
CA ARG A 223 4.34 9.55 9.53
C ARG A 223 4.40 10.85 10.32
N ASN A 224 5.35 10.97 11.26
CA ASN A 224 5.51 12.21 12.02
C ASN A 224 5.82 13.43 11.15
N HIS A 225 6.30 13.22 9.91
CA HIS A 225 6.58 14.27 8.94
C HIS A 225 5.44 14.48 7.93
N ILE A 226 4.46 13.56 7.88
CA ILE A 226 3.19 13.72 7.14
C ILE A 226 2.20 14.58 7.94
N LYS A 227 2.39 14.63 9.28
CA LYS A 227 1.59 15.48 10.16
C LYS A 227 1.52 16.93 9.65
N PRO A 228 0.37 17.59 9.86
CA PRO A 228 0.06 18.85 9.21
C PRO A 228 1.19 19.85 9.37
N GLN A 229 1.62 20.43 8.24
CA GLN A 229 2.21 21.76 8.24
C GLN A 229 1.12 22.71 8.80
N LYS A 230 1.01 22.79 10.13
CA LYS A 230 0.06 23.69 10.78
C LYS A 230 0.53 25.12 10.52
N SER A 231 -0.22 25.82 9.67
CA SER A 231 -0.28 27.26 9.38
C SER A 231 -0.28 27.42 7.85
N CYS A 232 -1.26 28.03 7.17
CA CYS A 232 -2.17 29.12 7.54
C CYS A 232 -3.38 29.07 6.58
N TYR A 233 -4.62 29.22 7.07
CA TYR A 233 -5.70 30.04 6.46
C TYR A 233 -6.86 30.13 7.47
N PRO A 234 -7.57 31.29 7.55
CA PRO A 234 -8.54 31.55 8.60
C PRO A 234 -9.77 30.65 8.45
N GLN A 235 -10.36 30.33 9.60
CA GLN A 235 -11.65 29.65 9.69
C GLN A 235 -12.64 30.35 8.75
N ILE A 236 -13.23 29.59 7.83
CA ILE A 236 -14.38 30.05 7.06
C ILE A 236 -15.47 30.31 8.09
N SER A 237 -15.68 31.58 8.41
CA SER A 237 -16.80 32.07 9.20
C SER A 237 -18.09 31.56 8.57
N GLN A 238 -18.93 30.98 9.40
CA GLN A 238 -20.31 30.65 9.10
C GLN A 238 -20.98 31.87 8.46
N ILE A 239 -21.39 31.77 7.20
CA ILE A 239 -22.38 32.68 6.65
C ILE A 239 -23.72 32.13 7.14
N SER A 240 -24.21 32.68 8.25
CA SER A 240 -25.62 32.68 8.58
C SER A 240 -26.32 33.59 7.58
N THR A 241 -27.13 33.04 6.69
CA THR A 241 -28.18 33.80 6.03
C THR A 241 -29.44 33.63 6.88
N ASP A 242 -29.73 34.68 7.65
CA ASP A 242 -31.11 35.10 7.88
C ASP A 242 -31.69 35.65 6.56
#